data_AF-A0A2X3D856-F1
#
_entry.id   AF-A0A2X3D856-F1
#
_cell.length_a   1.000
_cell.length_b   1.000
_cell.length_c   1.000
_cell.angle_alpha   90.00
_cell.angle_beta   90.00
_cell.angle_gamma   90.00
#
_symmetry.space_group_name_H-M   'P 1'
#
loop_
_entity.id
_entity.type
_entity.pdbx_description
1 polymer ?
#
loop_
_entity_poly.entity_id
_entity_poly.type
_entity_poly.pdbx_seq_one_letter_code
_entity_poly.pdbx_strand_id
1 'polypeptide(L)'
;MRQYKVQILSLFLSLWILFLSVSIMSFDWVFIERLVRFILLKYTFEDVFNNFNKLKVRNFVFIFCISMVFSGISSVVYLSSSLSRGWGSTHKVSNVKNQTHEHLEFLTTYVMPLVFTDVNSKRTVINLLLMICFIGVIYVRTNRFYANPSLAILGFRLYKCVIKNDPSGKEYTVICRGKMSNDCQVKIKKIDDDTLIAKLI
;
A
#
# COMPACT_ATOMS: atom_id res chain seq x y z
N MET A 1 -11.77 1.56 16.50
CA MET A 1 -12.10 0.69 15.33
C MET A 1 -11.74 1.32 13.97
N ARG A 2 -11.95 2.64 13.74
CA ARG A 2 -11.59 3.33 12.47
C ARG A 2 -10.06 3.42 12.23
N GLN A 3 -9.26 3.56 13.30
CA GLN A 3 -7.79 3.62 13.25
C GLN A 3 -7.16 2.34 12.67
N TYR A 4 -7.45 1.19 13.28
CA TYR A 4 -6.94 -0.10 12.82
C TYR A 4 -7.33 -0.41 11.37
N LYS A 5 -8.54 -0.01 10.94
CA LYS A 5 -8.95 -0.16 9.54
C LYS A 5 -8.05 0.64 8.59
N VAL A 6 -7.71 1.88 8.92
CA VAL A 6 -6.81 2.70 8.07
C VAL A 6 -5.39 2.13 8.07
N GLN A 7 -4.89 1.66 9.22
CA GLN A 7 -3.57 1.04 9.33
C GLN A 7 -3.45 -0.23 8.47
N ILE A 8 -4.45 -1.11 8.55
CA ILE A 8 -4.52 -2.35 7.74
C ILE A 8 -4.63 -2.01 6.26
N LEU A 9 -5.45 -1.02 5.90
CA LEU A 9 -5.61 -0.58 4.51
C LEU A 9 -4.30 -0.01 3.94
N SER A 10 -3.57 0.77 4.75
CA SER A 10 -2.25 1.31 4.40
C SER A 10 -1.18 0.23 4.26
N LEU A 11 -1.35 -0.93 4.88
CA LEU A 11 -0.44 -2.08 4.75
C LEU A 11 -0.68 -2.82 3.43
N PHE A 12 -1.94 -3.04 3.04
CA PHE A 12 -2.23 -3.54 1.68
C PHE A 12 -1.76 -2.57 0.59
N LEU A 13 -1.83 -1.26 0.88
CA LEU A 13 -1.35 -0.19 0.01
C LEU A 13 0.18 -0.13 -0.14
N SER A 14 0.99 -0.63 0.80
CA SER A 14 2.45 -0.69 0.64
C SER A 14 2.88 -1.98 -0.07
N LEU A 15 2.14 -3.07 0.14
CA LEU A 15 2.52 -4.39 -0.34
C LEU A 15 2.05 -4.71 -1.77
N TRP A 16 1.07 -4.00 -2.33
CA TRP A 16 0.55 -4.31 -3.68
C TRP A 16 1.60 -4.17 -4.79
N ILE A 17 2.56 -3.23 -4.67
CA ILE A 17 3.68 -3.09 -5.62
C ILE A 17 4.59 -4.33 -5.56
N LEU A 18 4.82 -4.86 -4.35
CA LEU A 18 5.60 -6.07 -4.16
C LEU A 18 4.87 -7.28 -4.77
N PHE A 19 3.58 -7.42 -4.50
CA PHE A 19 2.77 -8.49 -5.11
C PHE A 19 2.71 -8.36 -6.64
N LEU A 20 2.66 -7.14 -7.19
CA LEU A 20 2.75 -6.92 -8.63
C LEU A 20 4.07 -7.47 -9.18
N SER A 21 5.20 -7.20 -8.52
CA SER A 21 6.49 -7.72 -8.96
C SER A 21 6.56 -9.25 -8.89
N VAL A 22 6.08 -9.86 -7.80
CA VAL A 22 6.02 -11.32 -7.67
C VAL A 22 5.08 -11.92 -8.72
N SER A 23 4.00 -11.21 -9.09
CA SER A 23 3.09 -11.65 -10.16
C SER A 23 3.81 -11.73 -11.50
N ILE A 24 4.65 -10.74 -11.83
CA ILE A 24 5.45 -10.74 -13.05
C ILE A 24 6.40 -11.94 -13.07
N MET A 25 7.09 -12.23 -11.96
CA MET A 25 7.99 -13.40 -11.86
C MET A 25 7.23 -14.74 -11.88
N SER A 26 6.01 -14.76 -11.35
CA SER A 26 5.16 -15.96 -11.33
C SER A 26 4.43 -16.20 -12.66
N PHE A 27 4.60 -15.33 -13.65
CA PHE A 27 3.85 -15.38 -14.89
C PHE A 27 4.20 -16.63 -15.71
N ASP A 28 3.16 -17.31 -16.21
CA ASP A 28 3.28 -18.50 -17.04
C ASP A 28 2.32 -18.40 -18.23
N TRP A 29 2.88 -18.29 -19.44
CA TRP A 29 2.10 -18.12 -20.68
C TRP A 29 1.13 -19.29 -20.91
N VAL A 30 1.57 -20.51 -20.62
CA VAL A 30 0.75 -21.72 -20.78
C VAL A 30 -0.46 -21.68 -19.84
N PHE A 31 -0.28 -21.12 -18.64
CA PHE A 31 -1.37 -20.93 -17.70
C PHE A 31 -2.40 -19.91 -18.20
N ILE A 32 -1.95 -18.76 -18.74
CA ILE A 32 -2.84 -17.72 -19.26
C ILE A 32 -3.69 -18.24 -20.43
N GLU A 33 -3.09 -18.98 -21.37
CA GLU A 33 -3.87 -19.53 -22.47
C GLU A 33 -4.95 -20.51 -21.99
N ARG A 34 -4.66 -21.32 -20.96
CA ARG A 34 -5.66 -22.20 -20.34
C ARG A 34 -6.77 -21.39 -19.67
N LEU A 35 -6.42 -20.29 -19.00
CA LEU A 35 -7.37 -19.40 -18.32
C LEU A 35 -8.28 -18.68 -19.33
N VAL A 36 -7.74 -18.17 -20.43
CA VAL A 36 -8.52 -17.53 -21.51
C VAL A 36 -9.47 -18.54 -22.17
N ARG A 37 -8.98 -19.75 -22.48
CA ARG A 37 -9.85 -20.82 -23.03
C ARG A 37 -10.96 -21.22 -22.06
N PHE A 38 -10.71 -21.19 -20.75
CA PHE A 38 -11.71 -21.42 -19.72
C PHE A 38 -12.78 -20.31 -19.67
N ILE A 39 -12.38 -19.03 -19.70
CA ILE A 39 -13.32 -17.89 -19.71
C ILE A 39 -14.19 -17.88 -20.97
N LEU A 40 -13.63 -18.27 -22.12
CA LEU A 40 -14.35 -18.36 -23.39
C LEU A 40 -15.31 -19.57 -23.48
N LEU A 41 -15.58 -20.28 -22.37
CA LEU A 41 -16.55 -21.38 -22.25
C LEU A 41 -16.35 -22.52 -23.27
N LYS A 42 -15.12 -22.74 -23.76
CA LYS A 42 -14.76 -23.86 -24.64
C LYS A 42 -14.45 -25.17 -23.88
N TYR A 43 -14.86 -25.29 -22.62
CA TYR A 43 -14.47 -26.38 -21.73
C TYR A 43 -15.67 -27.25 -21.35
N THR A 44 -15.51 -28.57 -21.47
CA THR A 44 -16.39 -29.57 -20.87
C THR A 44 -16.00 -29.79 -19.40
N PHE A 45 -16.92 -30.23 -18.53
CA PHE A 45 -16.63 -30.46 -17.10
C PHE A 45 -15.42 -31.38 -16.86
N GLU A 46 -15.20 -32.41 -17.68
CA GLU A 46 -14.04 -33.32 -17.57
C GLU A 46 -12.70 -32.62 -17.87
N ASP A 47 -12.69 -31.72 -18.84
CA ASP A 47 -11.49 -30.96 -19.23
C ASP A 47 -11.06 -29.99 -18.13
N VAL A 48 -12.03 -29.47 -17.36
CA VAL A 48 -11.76 -28.61 -16.19
C VAL A 48 -11.01 -29.41 -15.13
N PHE A 49 -11.52 -30.60 -14.76
CA PHE A 49 -10.91 -31.43 -13.72
C PHE A 49 -9.50 -31.90 -14.08
N ASN A 50 -9.28 -32.32 -15.34
CA ASN A 50 -7.97 -32.73 -15.82
C ASN A 50 -6.96 -31.57 -15.82
N ASN A 51 -7.41 -30.35 -16.08
CA ASN A 51 -6.57 -29.17 -16.02
C ASN A 51 -6.19 -28.73 -14.60
N PHE A 52 -7.08 -28.93 -13.62
CA PHE A 52 -6.79 -28.63 -12.22
C PHE A 52 -5.57 -29.41 -11.71
N ASN A 53 -5.46 -30.69 -12.07
CA ASN A 53 -4.32 -31.54 -11.70
C ASN A 53 -2.99 -31.11 -12.35
N LYS A 54 -3.03 -30.31 -13.42
CA LYS A 54 -1.84 -29.80 -14.12
C LYS A 54 -1.37 -28.43 -13.61
N LEU A 55 -1.99 -27.88 -12.56
CA LEU A 55 -1.61 -26.59 -11.99
C LEU A 55 -0.33 -26.71 -11.17
N LYS A 56 0.65 -25.87 -11.47
CA LYS A 56 1.89 -25.74 -10.71
C LYS A 56 1.69 -24.78 -9.54
N VAL A 57 2.52 -24.93 -8.49
CA VAL A 57 2.55 -24.01 -7.34
C VAL A 57 2.67 -22.55 -7.77
N ARG A 58 3.48 -22.27 -8.80
CA ARG A 58 3.65 -20.94 -9.39
C ARG A 58 2.34 -20.30 -9.85
N ASN A 59 1.42 -21.08 -10.40
CA ASN A 59 0.12 -20.57 -10.88
C ASN A 59 -0.77 -20.14 -9.70
N PHE A 60 -0.74 -20.88 -8.60
CA PHE A 60 -1.45 -20.50 -7.38
C PHE A 60 -0.87 -19.21 -6.78
N VAL A 61 0.46 -19.08 -6.75
CA VAL A 61 1.12 -17.84 -6.32
C VAL A 61 0.73 -16.67 -7.21
N PHE A 62 0.68 -16.87 -8.53
CA PHE A 62 0.24 -15.84 -9.49
C PHE A 62 -1.19 -15.35 -9.21
N ILE A 63 -2.16 -16.26 -9.08
CA ILE A 63 -3.56 -15.92 -8.78
C ILE A 63 -3.66 -15.17 -7.45
N PHE A 64 -2.97 -15.66 -6.41
CA PHE A 64 -2.95 -15.01 -5.09
C PHE A 64 -2.38 -13.60 -5.16
N CYS A 65 -1.24 -13.41 -5.85
CA CYS A 65 -0.62 -12.09 -5.97
C CYS A 65 -1.51 -11.11 -6.75
N ILE A 66 -2.14 -11.55 -7.85
CA ILE A 66 -3.10 -10.73 -8.58
C ILE A 66 -4.29 -10.33 -7.70
N SER A 67 -4.83 -11.24 -6.88
CA SER A 67 -5.91 -10.91 -5.94
C SER A 67 -5.49 -9.84 -4.92
N MET A 68 -4.25 -9.92 -4.41
CA MET A 68 -3.66 -8.94 -3.51
C MET A 68 -3.45 -7.58 -4.18
N VAL A 69 -3.04 -7.57 -5.45
CA VAL A 69 -2.92 -6.34 -6.26
C VAL A 69 -4.26 -5.63 -6.37
N PHE A 70 -5.34 -6.35 -6.69
CA PHE A 70 -6.69 -5.77 -6.76
C PHE A 70 -7.17 -5.24 -5.41
N SER A 71 -6.89 -5.95 -4.31
CA SER A 71 -7.17 -5.48 -2.95
C SER A 71 -6.41 -4.18 -2.62
N GLY A 72 -5.14 -4.10 -3.02
CA GLY A 72 -4.32 -2.91 -2.88
C GLY A 72 -4.85 -1.71 -3.66
N ILE A 73 -5.20 -1.90 -4.93
CA ILE A 73 -5.80 -0.84 -5.77
C ILE A 73 -7.12 -0.36 -5.16
N SER A 74 -7.99 -1.28 -4.74
CA SER A 74 -9.27 -0.96 -4.09
C SER A 74 -9.04 -0.14 -2.81
N SER A 75 -8.00 -0.48 -2.05
CA SER A 75 -7.55 0.25 -0.86
C SER A 75 -7.10 1.67 -1.19
N VAL A 76 -6.34 1.87 -2.27
CA VAL A 76 -5.96 3.22 -2.77
C VAL A 76 -7.20 4.08 -3.01
N VAL A 77 -8.15 3.54 -3.78
CA VAL A 77 -9.36 4.25 -4.22
C VAL A 77 -10.23 4.60 -3.02
N TYR A 78 -10.41 3.66 -2.10
CA TYR A 78 -11.15 3.89 -0.87
C TYR A 78 -10.50 4.96 0.01
N LEU A 79 -9.18 4.92 0.18
CA LEU A 79 -8.44 5.91 0.97
C LEU A 79 -8.53 7.30 0.33
N SER A 80 -8.27 7.42 -0.97
CA SER A 80 -8.41 8.68 -1.72
C SER A 80 -9.81 9.28 -1.57
N SER A 81 -10.84 8.46 -1.69
CA SER A 81 -12.24 8.89 -1.55
C SER A 81 -12.58 9.31 -0.11
N SER A 82 -12.09 8.57 0.89
CA SER A 82 -12.27 8.87 2.32
C SER A 82 -11.52 10.14 2.74
N LEU A 83 -10.35 10.38 2.15
CA LEU A 83 -9.55 11.59 2.34
C LEU A 83 -10.22 12.82 1.73
N SER A 84 -10.96 12.68 0.62
CA SER A 84 -11.61 13.81 -0.04
C SER A 84 -12.85 14.36 0.69
N ARG A 85 -13.40 13.66 1.70
CA ARG A 85 -14.69 13.99 2.34
C ARG A 85 -14.53 14.42 3.81
N GLY A 86 -15.39 15.34 4.27
CA GLY A 86 -15.52 15.71 5.69
C GLY A 86 -14.36 16.55 6.22
N TRP A 87 -14.03 17.64 5.53
CA TRP A 87 -13.03 18.61 5.97
C TRP A 87 -13.58 19.48 7.09
N GLY A 88 -12.77 19.69 8.13
CA GLY A 88 -13.10 20.59 9.23
C GLY A 88 -12.79 22.06 8.91
N SER A 89 -12.63 22.84 9.97
CA SER A 89 -12.27 24.26 9.93
C SER A 89 -10.90 24.50 9.29
N THR A 90 -10.73 25.73 8.78
CA THR A 90 -9.47 26.22 8.24
C THR A 90 -8.55 26.68 9.36
N HIS A 91 -7.29 26.26 9.33
CA HIS A 91 -6.26 26.66 10.28
C HIS A 91 -4.99 27.10 9.56
N LYS A 92 -4.26 28.02 10.18
CA LYS A 92 -2.90 28.40 9.76
C LYS A 92 -1.87 27.49 10.42
N VAL A 93 -0.90 27.02 9.63
CA VAL A 93 0.21 26.20 10.09
C VAL A 93 1.51 26.99 10.18
N SER A 94 2.38 26.58 11.10
CA SER A 94 3.71 27.16 11.30
C SER A 94 4.74 26.06 11.56
N ASN A 95 6.01 26.40 11.37
CA ASN A 95 7.14 25.50 11.58
C ASN A 95 7.05 24.20 10.75
N VAL A 96 6.75 24.35 9.45
CA VAL A 96 6.54 23.25 8.52
C VAL A 96 7.88 22.60 8.16
N LYS A 97 8.11 21.37 8.62
CA LYS A 97 9.30 20.55 8.32
C LYS A 97 8.92 19.34 7.46
N ASN A 98 9.57 19.17 6.32
CA ASN A 98 9.31 18.03 5.43
C ASN A 98 10.03 16.76 5.95
N GLN A 99 9.30 15.67 6.16
CA GLN A 99 9.85 14.38 6.60
C GLN A 99 9.79 13.28 5.53
N THR A 100 9.62 13.64 4.26
CA THR A 100 9.36 12.67 3.19
C THR A 100 10.58 11.80 2.82
N HIS A 101 11.81 12.21 3.14
CA HIS A 101 13.04 11.62 2.55
C HIS A 101 13.60 10.37 3.25
N GLU A 102 13.28 10.09 4.51
CA GLU A 102 13.90 8.96 5.25
C GLU A 102 13.29 7.57 4.97
N HIS A 103 12.38 7.45 3.99
CA HIS A 103 11.49 6.28 3.91
C HIS A 103 11.62 5.45 2.63
N LEU A 104 12.33 5.95 1.61
CA LEU A 104 12.53 5.24 0.35
C LEU A 104 13.64 4.18 0.44
N GLU A 105 14.68 4.39 1.25
CA GLU A 105 15.81 3.48 1.40
C GLU A 105 15.43 2.15 2.09
N PHE A 106 14.48 2.22 3.03
CA PHE A 106 13.90 1.03 3.66
C PHE A 106 13.13 0.17 2.65
N LEU A 107 12.40 0.80 1.72
CA LEU A 107 11.65 0.05 0.71
C LEU A 107 12.59 -0.73 -0.21
N THR A 108 13.68 -0.11 -0.67
CA THR A 108 14.62 -0.73 -1.61
C THR A 108 15.35 -1.94 -1.01
N THR A 109 15.70 -1.90 0.27
CA THR A 109 16.42 -3.01 0.94
C THR A 109 15.53 -4.23 1.20
N TYR A 110 14.23 -4.04 1.37
CA TYR A 110 13.29 -5.14 1.56
C TYR A 110 12.64 -5.63 0.26
N VAL A 111 12.42 -4.76 -0.71
CA VAL A 111 11.81 -5.14 -2.00
C VAL A 111 12.79 -5.94 -2.85
N MET A 112 14.08 -5.56 -2.87
CA MET A 112 15.07 -6.19 -3.75
C MET A 112 15.13 -7.72 -3.60
N PRO A 113 15.26 -8.32 -2.39
CA PRO A 113 15.32 -9.78 -2.27
C PRO A 113 14.05 -10.50 -2.74
N LEU A 114 12.87 -9.88 -2.58
CA LEU A 114 11.60 -10.49 -3.01
C LEU A 114 11.38 -10.43 -4.52
N VAL A 115 11.77 -9.33 -5.17
CA VAL A 115 11.62 -9.15 -6.63
C VAL A 115 12.45 -10.18 -7.40
N PHE A 116 13.62 -10.56 -6.88
CA PHE A 116 14.52 -11.52 -7.53
C PHE A 116 14.32 -12.96 -7.06
N THR A 117 13.34 -13.24 -6.19
CA THR A 117 13.08 -14.61 -5.74
C THR A 117 12.18 -15.36 -6.73
N ASP A 118 12.74 -16.34 -7.41
CA ASP A 118 11.98 -17.25 -8.28
C ASP A 118 11.07 -18.20 -7.49
N VAL A 119 9.79 -18.26 -7.86
CA VAL A 119 8.77 -19.11 -7.23
C VAL A 119 8.60 -20.47 -7.93
N ASN A 120 9.71 -21.09 -8.30
CA ASN A 120 9.69 -22.39 -9.00
C ASN A 120 9.57 -23.59 -8.06
N SER A 121 9.83 -23.43 -6.76
CA SER A 121 9.84 -24.54 -5.80
C SER A 121 9.03 -24.23 -4.54
N LYS A 122 8.54 -25.26 -3.85
CA LYS A 122 7.88 -25.11 -2.55
C LYS A 122 8.77 -24.40 -1.52
N ARG A 123 10.09 -24.61 -1.59
CA ARG A 123 11.08 -23.99 -0.68
C ARG A 123 11.18 -22.49 -0.89
N THR A 124 11.22 -22.03 -2.14
CA THR A 124 11.30 -20.59 -2.44
C THR A 124 9.99 -19.87 -2.10
N VAL A 125 8.85 -20.55 -2.23
CA VAL A 125 7.55 -20.02 -1.76
C VAL A 125 7.50 -19.85 -0.24
N ILE A 126 8.05 -20.81 0.53
CA ILE A 126 8.15 -20.68 1.99
C ILE A 126 9.06 -19.50 2.38
N ASN A 127 10.19 -19.33 1.69
CA ASN A 127 11.07 -18.19 1.93
C ASN A 127 10.39 -16.85 1.63
N LEU A 128 9.63 -16.79 0.53
CA LEU A 128 8.83 -15.61 0.18
C LEU A 128 7.81 -15.28 1.28
N LEU A 129 7.12 -16.29 1.82
CA LEU A 129 6.11 -16.11 2.87
C LEU A 129 6.75 -15.60 4.18
N LEU A 130 7.92 -16.13 4.54
CA LEU A 130 8.70 -15.63 5.68
C LEU A 130 9.10 -14.16 5.49
N MET A 131 9.61 -13.80 4.32
CA MET A 131 10.00 -12.41 4.02
C MET A 131 8.79 -11.45 4.09
N ILE A 132 7.64 -11.84 3.54
CA ILE A 132 6.41 -11.05 3.65
C ILE A 132 6.00 -10.88 5.13
N CYS A 133 6.13 -11.92 5.95
CA CYS A 133 5.83 -11.85 7.37
C CYS A 133 6.77 -10.89 8.11
N PHE A 134 8.08 -10.96 7.87
CA PHE A 134 9.06 -10.03 8.45
C PHE A 134 8.76 -8.59 8.07
N ILE A 135 8.48 -8.32 6.79
CA ILE A 135 8.10 -6.98 6.33
C ILE A 135 6.81 -6.52 7.01
N GLY A 136 5.81 -7.40 7.13
CA GLY A 136 4.57 -7.09 7.84
C GLY A 136 4.81 -6.72 9.31
N VAL A 137 5.66 -7.46 10.01
CA VAL A 137 6.01 -7.19 11.42
C VAL A 137 6.78 -5.87 11.55
N ILE A 138 7.80 -5.65 10.71
CA ILE A 138 8.57 -4.39 10.69
C ILE A 138 7.63 -3.21 10.43
N TYR A 139 6.69 -3.36 9.49
CA TYR A 139 5.73 -2.33 9.12
C TYR A 139 4.76 -1.99 10.27
N VAL A 140 4.24 -2.99 10.98
CA VAL A 140 3.39 -2.77 12.16
C VAL A 140 4.19 -2.15 13.31
N ARG A 141 5.42 -2.62 13.55
CA ARG A 141 6.26 -2.15 14.66
C ARG A 141 6.78 -0.73 14.47
N THR A 142 7.03 -0.31 13.24
CA THR A 142 7.55 1.05 12.98
C THR A 142 6.49 2.14 13.04
N ASN A 143 5.19 1.81 13.13
CA ASN A 143 4.08 2.79 13.23
C ASN A 143 4.07 3.83 12.09
N ARG A 144 4.81 3.60 11.00
CA ARG A 144 5.04 4.54 9.90
C ARG A 144 3.99 4.40 8.79
N PHE A 145 2.71 4.37 9.18
CA PHE A 145 1.57 4.11 8.28
C PHE A 145 1.39 5.13 7.13
N TYR A 146 2.04 6.29 7.24
CA TYR A 146 1.76 7.45 6.41
C TYR A 146 2.84 7.67 5.34
N ALA A 147 4.05 7.15 5.54
CA ALA A 147 5.19 7.25 4.63
C ALA A 147 5.13 6.25 3.47
N ASN A 148 3.93 5.98 2.98
CA ASN A 148 3.73 4.96 1.96
C ASN A 148 4.20 5.50 0.59
N PRO A 149 5.09 4.80 -0.14
CA PRO A 149 5.48 5.18 -1.50
C PRO A 149 4.27 5.34 -2.42
N SER A 150 3.20 4.59 -2.23
CA SER A 150 1.94 4.75 -2.97
C SER A 150 1.26 6.09 -2.67
N LEU A 151 1.31 6.58 -1.42
CA LEU A 151 0.83 7.93 -1.07
C LEU A 151 1.73 9.01 -1.68
N ALA A 152 3.05 8.79 -1.71
CA ALA A 152 3.98 9.68 -2.39
C ALA A 152 3.70 9.76 -3.91
N ILE A 153 3.41 8.62 -4.55
CA ILE A 153 2.99 8.55 -5.96
C ILE A 153 1.67 9.32 -6.20
N LEU A 154 0.75 9.28 -5.23
CA LEU A 154 -0.50 10.07 -5.27
C LEU A 154 -0.28 11.58 -4.99
N GLY A 155 0.96 12.00 -4.71
CA GLY A 155 1.35 13.38 -4.44
C GLY A 155 1.16 13.83 -3.00
N PHE A 156 0.94 12.90 -2.06
CA PHE A 156 0.94 13.21 -0.63
C PHE A 156 2.37 13.28 -0.09
N ARG A 157 2.60 14.24 0.79
CA ARG A 157 3.87 14.49 1.47
C ARG A 157 3.64 14.56 2.97
N LEU A 158 4.64 14.15 3.74
CA LEU A 158 4.61 14.26 5.19
C LEU A 158 5.32 15.52 5.65
N TYR A 159 4.63 16.21 6.56
CA TYR A 159 5.12 17.38 7.23
C TYR A 159 4.99 17.21 8.74
N LYS A 160 5.91 17.76 9.50
CA LYS A 160 5.67 18.12 10.90
C LYS A 160 5.37 19.61 10.95
N CYS A 161 4.30 19.99 11.64
CA CYS A 161 3.97 21.40 11.83
C CYS A 161 3.16 21.64 13.11
N VAL A 162 3.17 22.89 13.55
CA VAL A 162 2.37 23.38 14.68
C VAL A 162 1.20 24.19 14.15
N ILE A 163 0.01 23.95 14.69
CA ILE A 163 -1.19 24.73 14.37
C ILE A 163 -1.14 26.02 15.20
N LYS A 164 -1.18 27.19 14.55
CA LYS A 164 -1.02 28.49 15.25
C LYS A 164 -2.08 28.76 16.32
N ASN A 165 -3.27 28.20 16.20
CA ASN A 165 -4.39 28.40 17.12
C ASN A 165 -4.53 27.28 18.16
N ASP A 166 -3.56 26.38 18.26
CA ASP A 166 -3.58 25.31 19.25
C ASP A 166 -2.86 25.76 20.52
N PRO A 167 -3.56 25.91 21.67
CA PRO A 167 -2.96 26.35 22.92
C PRO A 167 -1.93 25.36 23.48
N SER A 168 -1.90 24.11 22.98
CA SER A 168 -0.92 23.11 23.41
C SER A 168 0.47 23.28 22.78
N GLY A 169 0.59 24.05 21.68
CA GLY A 169 1.85 24.20 20.94
C GLY A 169 2.44 22.89 20.41
N LYS A 170 1.65 21.82 20.36
CA LYS A 170 2.10 20.47 20.03
C LYS A 170 2.50 20.36 18.55
N GLU A 171 3.58 19.65 18.28
CA GLU A 171 3.96 19.29 16.90
C GLU A 171 3.07 18.12 16.43
N TYR A 172 2.38 18.32 15.31
CA TYR A 172 1.56 17.29 14.67
C TYR A 172 2.25 16.75 13.43
N THR A 173 2.08 15.44 13.19
CA THR A 173 2.40 14.83 11.90
C THR A 173 1.25 15.08 10.95
N VAL A 174 1.51 15.79 9.86
CA VAL A 174 0.50 16.25 8.91
C VAL A 174 0.74 15.66 7.53
N ILE A 175 -0.29 15.04 6.98
CA ILE A 175 -0.29 14.46 5.64
C ILE A 175 -0.99 15.45 4.73
N CYS A 176 -0.28 15.98 3.74
CA CYS A 176 -0.84 16.96 2.81
C CYS A 176 -0.58 16.57 1.36
N ARG A 177 -1.56 16.79 0.49
CA ARG A 177 -1.39 16.66 -0.95
C ARG A 177 -0.82 17.97 -1.50
N GLY A 178 0.40 17.93 -2.04
CA GLY A 178 1.12 19.12 -2.51
C GLY A 178 2.16 19.64 -1.52
N LYS A 179 2.71 20.84 -1.81
CA LYS A 179 3.76 21.46 -1.00
C LYS A 179 3.14 22.39 0.05
N MET A 180 3.40 22.15 1.33
CA MET A 180 3.07 23.10 2.40
C MET A 180 4.26 24.03 2.69
N SER A 181 3.97 25.31 2.89
CA SER A 181 4.90 26.31 3.42
C SER A 181 4.37 26.92 4.71
N ASN A 182 5.24 27.66 5.41
CA ASN A 182 4.84 28.40 6.61
C ASN A 182 3.72 29.41 6.29
N ASP A 183 2.79 29.57 7.25
CA ASP A 183 1.61 30.45 7.20
C ASP A 183 0.53 30.10 6.15
N CYS A 184 0.65 28.96 5.46
CA CYS A 184 -0.42 28.46 4.61
C CYS A 184 -1.69 28.17 5.41
N GLN A 185 -2.84 28.45 4.78
CA GLN A 185 -4.13 28.03 5.26
C GLN A 185 -4.42 26.60 4.79
N VAL A 186 -4.76 25.73 5.74
CA VAL A 186 -5.14 24.35 5.44
C VAL A 186 -6.43 23.98 6.15
N LYS A 187 -7.25 23.17 5.49
CA LYS A 187 -8.35 22.46 6.16
C LYS A 187 -7.80 21.21 6.80
N ILE A 188 -8.04 21.06 8.10
CA ILE A 188 -7.49 19.97 8.89
C ILE A 188 -8.58 18.95 9.22
N LYS A 189 -8.20 17.66 9.19
CA LYS A 189 -9.01 16.55 9.66
C LYS A 189 -8.16 15.65 10.54
N LYS A 190 -8.56 15.45 11.80
CA LYS A 190 -7.84 14.59 12.74
C LYS A 190 -8.00 13.12 12.31
N ILE A 191 -6.88 12.44 12.05
CA ILE A 191 -6.88 10.97 11.92
C ILE A 191 -6.70 10.39 13.30
N ASP A 192 -5.63 10.78 13.98
CA ASP A 192 -5.14 10.19 15.23
C ASP A 192 -4.75 11.29 16.23
N ASP A 193 -4.35 10.94 17.44
CA ASP A 193 -4.02 11.93 18.47
C ASP A 193 -2.84 12.84 18.09
N ASP A 194 -1.89 12.32 17.32
CA ASP A 194 -0.71 13.06 16.85
C ASP A 194 -0.67 13.22 15.32
N THR A 195 -1.64 12.66 14.59
CA THR A 195 -1.65 12.68 13.13
C THR A 195 -2.89 13.35 12.54
N LEU A 196 -2.65 14.28 11.63
CA LEU A 196 -3.66 15.07 10.95
C LEU A 196 -3.54 14.94 9.43
N ILE A 197 -4.65 15.08 8.72
CA ILE A 197 -4.66 15.31 7.28
C ILE A 197 -4.93 16.78 7.03
N ALA A 198 -4.15 17.37 6.13
CA ALA A 198 -4.33 18.74 5.68
C ALA A 198 -4.65 18.80 4.18
N LYS A 199 -5.57 19.68 3.81
CA LYS A 199 -5.80 20.10 2.41
C LYS A 199 -5.49 21.58 2.29
N LEU A 200 -4.60 21.90 1.36
CA LEU A 200 -4.31 23.27 0.93
C LEU A 200 -5.57 23.92 0.34
N ILE A 201 -5.78 25.17 0.71
CA ILE A 201 -6.84 26.04 0.19
C ILE A 201 -6.24 26.91 -0.91
#